data_AF-A0A2U1QCF7-F1
#
_entry.id   AF-A0A2U1QCF7-F1
#
_cell.length_a   1.000
_cell.length_b   1.000
_cell.length_c   1.000
_cell.angle_alpha   90.00
_cell.angle_beta   90.00
_cell.angle_gamma   90.00
#
_symmetry.space_group_name_H-M   'P 1'
#
loop_
_entity.id
_entity.type
_entity.pdbx_description
1 polymer ?
#
loop_
_entity_poly.entity_id
_entity_poly.type
_entity_poly.pdbx_seq_one_letter_code
_entity_poly.pdbx_strand_id
1 'polypeptide(L)'
;MGSGDNGQFTVTTATRILMSVPDECPPLWASFSWFKHLPPKVKCFHWLALHDVIPVKEVLLHRYVSLAPLEDLCLWCLEHVESICHLLLHCQWTNAIWRSLFLWWGVEWVCLKPFINLLGIGMKV
;
A
#
# COMPACT_ATOMS: atom_id res chain seq x y z
N MET A 1 -20.94 14.40 -35.58
CA MET A 1 -20.14 15.64 -35.43
C MET A 1 -20.37 16.17 -34.03
N GLY A 2 -19.42 15.95 -33.12
CA GLY A 2 -19.45 16.42 -31.74
C GLY A 2 -18.24 17.31 -31.51
N SER A 3 -18.52 18.60 -31.38
CA SER A 3 -17.63 19.75 -31.33
C SER A 3 -16.54 19.72 -30.25
N GLY A 4 -15.32 20.12 -30.62
CA GLY A 4 -14.46 21.05 -29.87
C GLY A 4 -13.87 20.58 -28.53
N ASP A 5 -12.65 20.05 -28.58
CA ASP A 5 -11.77 19.88 -27.43
C ASP A 5 -11.24 21.23 -26.96
N ASN A 6 -11.94 21.89 -26.04
CA ASN A 6 -11.46 23.13 -25.42
C ASN A 6 -10.44 22.87 -24.29
N GLY A 7 -10.02 21.62 -24.08
CA GLY A 7 -9.18 21.22 -22.95
C GLY A 7 -9.77 21.50 -21.55
N GLN A 8 -11.04 21.93 -21.47
CA GLN A 8 -11.68 22.29 -20.22
C GLN A 8 -12.18 21.05 -19.48
N PHE A 9 -11.40 20.62 -18.50
CA PHE A 9 -11.84 19.65 -17.52
C PHE A 9 -12.89 20.28 -16.59
N THR A 10 -14.10 19.70 -16.56
CA THR A 10 -15.12 20.06 -15.56
C THR A 10 -15.42 18.85 -14.69
N VAL A 11 -15.74 19.11 -13.41
CA VAL A 11 -16.14 18.06 -12.46
C VAL A 11 -17.32 17.27 -13.02
N THR A 12 -18.25 17.92 -13.71
CA THR A 12 -19.42 17.28 -14.35
C THR A 12 -19.02 16.25 -15.42
N THR A 13 -18.04 16.59 -16.26
CA THR A 13 -17.52 15.65 -17.28
C THR A 13 -16.80 14.49 -16.62
N ALA A 14 -15.99 14.74 -15.59
CA ALA A 14 -15.26 13.71 -14.86
C ALA A 14 -16.21 12.73 -14.14
N THR A 15 -17.22 13.25 -13.43
CA THR A 15 -18.23 12.44 -12.76
C THR A 15 -19.00 11.59 -13.77
N ARG A 16 -19.37 12.14 -14.94
CA ARG A 16 -20.06 11.37 -15.98
C ARG A 16 -19.21 10.20 -16.49
N ILE A 17 -17.91 10.41 -16.69
CA ILE A 17 -16.97 9.35 -17.10
C ILE A 17 -16.90 8.28 -16.01
N LEU A 18 -16.72 8.68 -14.75
CA LEU A 18 -16.64 7.74 -13.62
C LEU A 18 -17.91 6.89 -13.49
N MET A 19 -19.08 7.52 -13.62
CA MET A 19 -20.39 6.85 -13.53
C MET A 19 -20.70 5.96 -14.75
N SER A 20 -19.94 6.08 -15.85
CA SER A 20 -20.10 5.23 -17.05
C SER A 20 -19.25 3.95 -17.00
N VAL A 21 -18.35 3.83 -16.01
CA VAL A 21 -17.57 2.62 -15.78
C VAL A 21 -18.50 1.54 -15.19
N PRO A 22 -18.49 0.29 -15.70
CA PRO A 22 -19.22 -0.81 -15.10
C PRO A 22 -18.86 -0.96 -13.61
N ASP A 23 -19.83 -1.36 -12.78
CA ASP A 23 -19.60 -1.66 -11.37
C ASP A 23 -18.77 -2.94 -11.25
N GLU A 24 -17.46 -2.80 -11.37
CA GLU A 24 -16.51 -3.87 -11.12
C GLU A 24 -16.40 -4.09 -9.61
N CYS A 25 -16.35 -5.35 -9.18
CA CYS A 25 -16.07 -5.68 -7.78
C CYS A 25 -14.78 -4.96 -7.37
N PRO A 26 -14.84 -4.02 -6.40
CA PRO A 26 -13.66 -3.26 -6.03
C PRO A 26 -12.58 -4.23 -5.54
N PRO A 27 -11.31 -4.01 -5.93
CA PRO A 27 -10.23 -4.83 -5.42
C PRO A 27 -10.20 -4.74 -3.89
N LEU A 28 -9.79 -5.82 -3.22
CA LEU A 28 -9.88 -5.95 -1.75
C LEU A 28 -9.30 -4.75 -0.99
N TRP A 29 -8.24 -4.13 -1.54
CA TRP A 29 -7.60 -2.95 -0.98
C TRP A 29 -8.53 -1.71 -0.95
N ALA A 30 -9.39 -1.54 -1.95
CA ALA A 30 -10.32 -0.42 -2.03
C ALA A 30 -11.44 -0.58 -1.00
N SER A 31 -11.98 -1.80 -0.85
CA SER A 31 -12.97 -2.09 0.20
C SER A 31 -12.42 -1.84 1.60
N PHE A 32 -11.15 -2.18 1.86
CA PHE A 32 -10.51 -1.91 3.14
C PHE A 32 -10.25 -0.41 3.37
N SER A 33 -9.75 0.29 2.35
CA SER A 33 -9.46 1.74 2.41
C SER A 33 -10.70 2.57 2.76
N TRP A 34 -11.87 2.17 2.26
CA TRP A 34 -13.13 2.87 2.48
C TRP A 34 -14.00 2.27 3.59
N PHE A 35 -13.49 1.33 4.39
CA PHE A 35 -14.26 0.71 5.46
C PHE A 35 -14.66 1.73 6.54
N LYS A 36 -15.97 1.89 6.79
CA LYS A 36 -16.50 2.98 7.63
C LYS A 36 -15.98 2.99 9.08
N HIS A 37 -15.64 1.83 9.63
CA HIS A 37 -15.22 1.69 11.03
C HIS A 37 -13.71 1.85 11.27
N LEU A 38 -12.89 1.96 10.22
CA LEU A 38 -11.46 2.22 10.41
C LEU A 38 -11.22 3.69 10.78
N PRO A 39 -10.40 3.98 11.80
CA PRO A 39 -9.96 5.33 12.08
C PRO A 39 -9.28 5.96 10.86
N PRO A 40 -9.46 7.28 10.60
CA PRO A 40 -8.86 7.94 9.44
C PRO A 40 -7.35 7.72 9.30
N LYS A 41 -6.61 7.72 10.43
CA LYS A 41 -5.17 7.47 10.44
C LYS A 41 -4.79 6.09 9.89
N VAL A 42 -5.59 5.06 10.18
CA VAL A 42 -5.36 3.69 9.69
C VAL A 42 -5.63 3.61 8.19
N LYS A 43 -6.68 4.29 7.71
CA LYS A 43 -6.98 4.39 6.27
C LYS A 43 -5.86 5.07 5.50
N CYS A 44 -5.40 6.23 5.99
CA CYS A 44 -4.29 6.96 5.38
C CYS A 44 -3.01 6.11 5.37
N PHE A 45 -2.68 5.47 6.49
CA PHE A 45 -1.49 4.61 6.56
C PHE A 45 -1.56 3.43 5.59
N HIS A 46 -2.70 2.75 5.51
CA HIS A 46 -2.92 1.66 4.57
C HIS A 46 -2.77 2.16 3.12
N TRP A 47 -3.40 3.28 2.78
CA TRP A 47 -3.27 3.88 1.44
C TRP A 47 -1.81 4.22 1.11
N LEU A 48 -1.06 4.82 2.05
CA LEU A 48 0.36 5.11 1.86
C LEU A 48 1.20 3.85 1.64
N ALA A 49 0.87 2.75 2.33
CA ALA A 49 1.53 1.46 2.17
C ALA A 49 1.26 0.84 0.79
N LEU A 50 0.02 0.94 0.29
CA LEU A 50 -0.38 0.40 -1.02
C LEU A 50 0.28 1.14 -2.20
N HIS A 51 0.58 2.42 -2.02
CA HIS A 51 1.08 3.30 -3.09
C HIS A 51 2.59 3.54 -3.01
N ASP A 52 3.34 2.71 -2.25
CA ASP A 52 4.79 2.83 -2.08
C ASP A 52 5.23 4.25 -1.64
N VAL A 53 4.47 4.84 -0.72
CA VAL A 53 4.69 6.20 -0.23
C VAL A 53 5.39 6.22 1.13
N ILE A 54 5.34 5.12 1.88
CA ILE A 54 6.02 5.03 3.19
C ILE A 54 7.54 5.17 2.97
N PRO A 55 8.23 6.05 3.73
CA PRO A 55 9.64 6.36 3.52
C PRO A 55 10.57 5.27 4.08
N VAL A 56 10.44 4.05 3.57
CA VAL A 56 11.42 2.98 3.77
C VAL A 56 12.62 3.19 2.85
N LYS A 57 13.77 2.60 3.19
CA LYS A 57 15.02 2.78 2.42
C LYS A 57 14.86 2.40 0.95
N GLU A 58 14.14 1.32 0.63
CA GLU A 58 13.85 0.92 -0.76
C GLU A 58 13.15 2.05 -1.55
N VAL A 59 12.12 2.67 -0.97
CA VAL A 59 11.38 3.78 -1.60
C VAL A 59 12.24 5.04 -1.72
N LEU A 60 13.08 5.32 -0.73
CA LEU A 60 14.01 6.46 -0.76
C LEU A 60 15.06 6.29 -1.87
N LEU A 61 15.64 5.10 -2.00
CA LEU A 61 16.58 4.76 -3.07
C LEU A 61 15.92 4.86 -4.45
N HIS A 62 14.68 4.37 -4.60
CA HIS A 62 13.91 4.51 -5.82
C HIS A 62 13.65 5.97 -6.22
N ARG A 63 13.63 6.88 -5.24
CA ARG A 63 13.50 8.34 -5.44
C ARG A 63 14.85 9.06 -5.55
N TYR A 64 15.94 8.32 -5.75
CA TYR A 64 17.30 8.84 -5.89
C TYR A 64 17.81 9.61 -4.66
N VAL A 65 17.26 9.33 -3.48
CA VAL A 65 17.79 9.86 -2.22
C VAL A 65 19.03 9.05 -1.86
N SER A 66 20.17 9.73 -1.72
CA SER A 66 21.44 9.09 -1.38
C SER A 66 21.43 8.59 0.06
N LEU A 67 21.62 7.28 0.23
CA LEU A 67 21.90 6.63 1.50
C LEU A 67 23.39 6.25 1.53
N ALA A 68 23.97 6.06 2.72
CA ALA A 68 25.37 5.61 2.80
C ALA A 68 25.52 4.16 2.26
N PRO A 69 26.74 3.74 1.87
CA PRO A 69 26.96 2.37 1.37
C PRO A 69 26.53 1.32 2.42
N LEU A 70 25.79 0.29 2.01
CA LEU A 70 25.16 -0.75 2.86
C LEU A 70 24.00 -0.28 3.78
N GLU A 71 23.42 0.90 3.54
CA GLU A 71 22.26 1.36 4.30
C GLU A 71 20.90 0.91 3.74
N ASP A 72 20.81 0.00 2.78
CA ASP A 72 19.53 -0.50 2.28
C ASP A 72 18.90 -1.56 3.19
N LEU A 73 19.67 -2.15 4.11
CA LEU A 73 19.21 -3.14 5.07
C LEU A 73 18.22 -2.55 6.10
N CYS A 74 17.21 -3.32 6.45
CA CYS A 74 16.26 -3.04 7.52
C CYS A 74 17.00 -2.86 8.84
N LEU A 75 16.79 -1.71 9.50
CA LEU A 75 17.46 -1.37 10.76
C LEU A 75 17.15 -2.34 11.91
N TRP A 76 16.06 -3.08 11.80
CA TRP A 76 15.58 -3.98 12.85
C TRP A 76 16.21 -5.37 12.75
N CYS A 77 16.22 -5.97 11.56
CA CYS A 77 16.77 -7.32 11.37
C CYS A 77 18.23 -7.33 10.89
N LEU A 78 18.68 -6.25 10.24
CA LEU A 78 20.01 -6.13 9.63
C LEU A 78 20.35 -7.26 8.63
N GLU A 79 19.35 -7.94 8.10
CA GLU A 79 19.51 -9.14 7.27
C GLU A 79 18.89 -8.99 5.87
N HIS A 80 17.80 -8.23 5.76
CA HIS A 80 17.03 -8.06 4.53
C HIS A 80 16.92 -6.58 4.18
N VAL A 81 16.75 -6.27 2.89
CA VAL A 81 16.45 -4.91 2.40
C VAL A 81 15.18 -4.37 3.07
N GLU A 82 15.21 -3.10 3.47
CA GLU A 82 14.07 -2.42 4.06
C GLU A 82 13.05 -2.00 2.99
N SER A 83 12.15 -2.93 2.67
CA SER A 83 10.91 -2.67 1.92
C SER A 83 9.72 -2.44 2.85
N ILE A 84 8.62 -1.88 2.32
CA ILE A 84 7.37 -1.71 3.07
C ILE A 84 6.85 -3.07 3.54
N CYS A 85 6.85 -4.07 2.64
CA CYS A 85 6.41 -5.43 2.97
C CYS A 85 7.30 -6.06 4.04
N HIS A 86 8.62 -5.89 3.95
CA HIS A 86 9.52 -6.40 4.96
C HIS A 86 9.27 -5.73 6.30
N LEU A 87 9.32 -4.39 6.38
CA LEU A 87 9.17 -3.65 7.62
C LEU A 87 7.83 -3.93 8.31
N LEU A 88 6.72 -4.04 7.55
CA LEU A 88 5.38 -4.18 8.13
C LEU A 88 4.94 -5.63 8.37
N LEU A 89 5.49 -6.62 7.68
CA LEU A 89 4.96 -8.00 7.72
C LEU A 89 6.04 -9.06 7.91
N HIS A 90 7.17 -8.98 7.21
CA HIS A 90 8.14 -10.08 7.15
C HIS A 90 9.31 -9.93 8.12
N CYS A 91 9.60 -8.73 8.62
CA CYS A 91 10.66 -8.49 9.59
C CYS A 91 10.41 -9.33 10.84
N GLN A 92 11.45 -9.99 11.37
CA GLN A 92 11.35 -10.84 12.56
C GLN A 92 10.75 -10.11 13.77
N TRP A 93 11.08 -8.83 13.94
CA TRP A 93 10.55 -7.98 15.01
C TRP A 93 9.06 -7.71 14.81
N THR A 94 8.66 -7.31 13.60
CA THR A 94 7.25 -7.05 13.29
C THR A 94 6.42 -8.32 13.33
N ASN A 95 6.97 -9.46 12.90
CA ASN A 95 6.33 -10.77 13.05
C ASN A 95 6.08 -11.11 14.53
N ALA A 96 7.03 -10.84 15.42
CA ALA A 96 6.83 -11.06 16.86
C ALA A 96 5.70 -10.18 17.43
N ILE A 97 5.60 -8.93 16.97
CA ILE A 97 4.51 -8.02 17.34
C ILE A 97 3.17 -8.57 16.87
N TRP A 98 3.06 -8.96 15.59
CA TRP A 98 1.82 -9.53 15.05
C TRP A 98 1.41 -10.82 15.76
N ARG A 99 2.36 -11.73 15.99
CA ARG A 99 2.11 -12.95 16.76
C ARG A 99 1.55 -12.63 18.15
N SER A 100 2.13 -11.66 18.85
CA SER A 100 1.68 -11.27 20.18
C SER A 100 0.27 -10.68 20.16
N LEU A 101 -0.02 -9.81 19.18
CA LEU A 101 -1.32 -9.18 19.02
C LEU A 101 -2.42 -10.20 18.67
N PHE A 102 -2.16 -11.10 17.73
CA PHE A 102 -3.12 -12.13 17.32
C PHE A 102 -3.32 -13.17 18.42
N LEU A 103 -2.27 -13.55 19.14
CA LEU A 103 -2.36 -14.40 20.31
C LEU A 103 -3.26 -13.77 21.39
N TRP A 104 -3.17 -12.45 21.59
CA TRP A 104 -4.07 -11.73 22.50
C TRP A 104 -5.54 -11.81 22.07
N TRP A 105 -5.81 -11.92 20.76
CA TRP A 105 -7.15 -12.18 20.21
C TRP A 105 -7.55 -13.65 20.16
N GLY A 106 -6.69 -14.57 20.60
CA GLY A 106 -6.94 -16.02 20.54
C GLY A 106 -6.86 -16.60 19.12
N VAL A 107 -6.13 -15.94 18.22
CA VAL A 107 -5.96 -16.37 16.82
C VAL A 107 -4.47 -16.57 16.52
N GLU A 108 -4.13 -17.52 15.66
CA GLU A 108 -2.76 -17.71 15.21
C GLU A 108 -2.40 -16.71 14.10
N TRP A 109 -1.24 -16.05 14.22
CA TRP A 109 -0.71 -15.21 13.15
C TRP A 109 -0.01 -16.07 12.08
N VAL A 110 -0.54 -16.03 10.87
CA VAL A 110 0.09 -16.60 9.67
C VAL A 110 0.52 -15.45 8.76
N CYS A 111 1.83 -15.29 8.58
CA CYS A 111 2.37 -14.28 7.68
C CYS A 111 2.09 -14.69 6.22
N LEU A 112 1.24 -13.92 5.52
CA LEU A 112 0.92 -14.13 4.11
C LEU A 112 2.16 -13.80 3.24
N LYS A 113 2.58 -14.73 2.38
CA LYS A 113 3.63 -14.47 1.36
C LYS A 113 3.11 -13.52 0.27
N PRO A 114 4.03 -12.91 -0.52
CA PRO A 114 4.16 -11.45 -0.59
C PRO A 114 2.82 -10.73 -0.78
N PHE A 115 2.60 -9.70 0.03
CA PHE A 115 1.46 -8.77 0.04
C PHE A 115 1.02 -8.30 -1.37
N ILE A 116 1.96 -8.21 -2.31
CA ILE A 116 1.78 -7.75 -3.69
C ILE A 116 0.81 -8.64 -4.48
N ASN A 117 0.84 -9.96 -4.28
CA ASN A 117 -0.01 -10.89 -5.05
C ASN A 117 -1.47 -10.88 -4.60
N LEU A 118 -1.76 -10.45 -3.37
CA LEU A 118 -3.12 -10.40 -2.83
C LEU A 118 -3.88 -9.11 -3.17
N LEU A 119 -3.17 -8.06 -3.60
CA LEU A 119 -3.76 -6.73 -3.79
C LEU A 119 -4.06 -6.42 -5.25
N GLY A 120 -3.68 -7.28 -6.20
CA GLY A 120 -3.93 -7.04 -7.63
C GLY A 120 -3.29 -5.75 -8.16
N ILE A 121 -2.39 -5.14 -7.39
CA ILE A 121 -1.62 -3.98 -7.81
C ILE A 121 -0.49 -4.53 -8.67
N GLY A 122 -0.74 -4.63 -9.98
CA GLY A 122 0.32 -4.82 -10.94
C GLY A 122 1.27 -3.64 -10.83
N MET A 123 2.43 -3.87 -10.21
CA MET A 123 3.56 -2.96 -10.30
C MET A 123 3.86 -2.80 -11.80
N LYS A 124 3.54 -1.63 -12.36
CA LYS A 124 4.16 -1.22 -13.62
C LYS A 124 5.63 -0.98 -13.29
N VAL A 125 6.44 -2.00 -13.60
CA VAL A 125 7.87 -1.85 -13.87
C VAL A 125 8.05 -0.89 -15.04
#